data_AF-X1LSL6-F1
#
_entry.id   AF-X1LSL6-F1
#
_cell.length_a   1.000
_cell.length_b   1.000
_cell.length_c   1.000
_cell.angle_alpha   90.00
_cell.angle_beta   90.00
_cell.angle_gamma   90.00
#
_symmetry.space_group_name_H-M   'P 1'
#
loop_
_entity.id
_entity.type
_entity.pdbx_description
1 polymer ?
#
loop_
_entity_poly.entity_id
_entity_poly.type
_entity_poly.pdbx_seq_one_letter_code
_entity_poly.pdbx_strand_id
1 'polypeptide(L)'
;LQKKHDRQHAITAAADHTSTATTGQILQADTNGLPIDATNTNAQVSGAVTASHAKQHALDSAADHTSTVTQNNLMDADANGLPDDSGLTVANTSDAIAKKHAQNTDTALGSGCEAADHGTAATDQVINVSYGTGDPPAANTTTIGSLFVKYTA
;
A
#
# COMPACT_ATOMS: atom_id res chain seq x y z
N LEU A 1 -45.49 -66.84 26.65
CA LEU A 1 -44.04 -67.00 26.43
C LEU A 1 -43.48 -65.66 25.94
N GLN A 2 -42.96 -64.83 26.85
CA GLN A 2 -42.35 -63.55 26.50
C GLN A 2 -41.00 -63.86 25.83
N LYS A 3 -40.96 -63.78 24.50
CA LYS A 3 -39.70 -63.87 23.74
C LYS A 3 -38.94 -62.56 24.02
N LYS A 4 -38.18 -62.51 25.11
CA LYS A 4 -37.20 -61.45 25.32
C LYS A 4 -36.23 -61.54 24.15
N HIS A 5 -36.22 -60.53 23.29
CA HIS A 5 -35.07 -60.31 22.43
C HIS A 5 -33.91 -60.03 23.36
N ASP A 6 -32.95 -60.94 23.45
CA ASP A 6 -31.67 -60.65 24.08
C ASP A 6 -31.12 -59.43 23.34
N ARG A 7 -31.03 -58.29 24.04
CA ARG A 7 -30.48 -57.06 23.47
C ARG A 7 -29.00 -57.34 23.19
N GLN A 8 -28.71 -57.80 21.97
CA GLN A 8 -27.36 -58.03 21.49
C GLN A 8 -26.61 -56.72 21.20
N HIS A 9 -27.28 -55.57 21.23
CA HIS A 9 -26.64 -54.25 21.07
C HIS A 9 -25.83 -53.78 22.30
N ALA A 10 -25.13 -54.70 22.97
CA ALA A 10 -24.09 -54.35 23.94
C ALA A 10 -22.75 -54.27 23.19
N ILE A 11 -22.12 -53.10 23.24
CA ILE A 11 -20.84 -52.80 22.56
C ILE A 11 -19.69 -53.74 23.02
N THR A 12 -19.91 -54.53 24.08
CA THR A 12 -19.00 -55.56 24.61
C THR A 12 -19.05 -56.91 23.89
N ALA A 13 -20.02 -57.17 23.01
CA ALA A 13 -20.05 -58.39 22.22
C ALA A 13 -19.12 -58.26 20.99
N ALA A 14 -17.96 -58.90 21.05
CA ALA A 14 -17.00 -58.93 19.93
C ALA A 14 -17.56 -59.52 18.63
N ALA A 15 -18.69 -60.25 18.70
CA ALA A 15 -19.40 -60.81 17.55
C ALA A 15 -20.15 -59.76 16.71
N ASP A 16 -20.59 -58.65 17.33
CA ASP A 16 -21.43 -57.63 16.68
C ASP A 16 -20.60 -56.43 16.17
N HIS A 17 -19.31 -56.40 16.50
CA HIS A 17 -18.36 -55.37 16.10
C HIS A 17 -17.00 -55.98 15.72
N THR A 18 -16.97 -56.79 14.66
CA THR A 18 -15.70 -57.26 14.07
C THR A 18 -15.11 -56.17 13.16
N SER A 19 -14.82 -54.99 13.70
CA SER A 19 -14.11 -53.99 12.91
C SER A 19 -12.67 -54.45 12.75
N THR A 20 -12.25 -54.68 11.51
CA THR A 20 -10.87 -55.06 11.15
C THR A 20 -9.92 -53.88 11.18
N ALA A 21 -10.15 -52.93 12.11
CA ALA A 21 -9.51 -51.63 12.14
C ALA A 21 -7.99 -51.78 12.06
N THR A 22 -7.44 -51.40 10.91
CA THR A 22 -6.00 -51.54 10.67
C THR A 22 -5.30 -50.37 11.34
N THR A 23 -4.26 -50.67 12.14
CA THR A 23 -3.49 -49.60 12.81
C THR A 23 -2.90 -48.63 11.77
N GLY A 24 -3.17 -47.33 11.95
CA GLY A 24 -2.71 -46.29 11.03
C GLY A 24 -3.63 -46.04 9.83
N GLN A 25 -4.78 -46.72 9.74
CA GLN A 25 -5.90 -46.35 8.88
C GLN A 25 -6.94 -45.53 9.66
N ILE A 26 -7.58 -44.58 8.98
CA ILE A 26 -8.75 -43.88 9.51
C ILE A 26 -9.96 -44.82 9.38
N LEU A 27 -10.94 -44.73 10.27
CA LEU A 27 -12.18 -45.50 10.16
C LEU A 27 -13.29 -44.62 9.58
N GLN A 28 -14.09 -45.19 8.68
CA GLN A 28 -15.33 -44.61 8.18
C GLN A 28 -16.50 -45.54 8.48
N ALA A 29 -17.73 -45.04 8.42
CA ALA A 29 -18.90 -45.89 8.54
C ALA A 29 -19.29 -46.47 7.17
N ASP A 30 -19.69 -47.74 7.12
CA ASP A 30 -20.34 -48.32 5.95
C ASP A 30 -21.81 -47.87 5.83
N THR A 31 -22.54 -48.37 4.82
CA THR A 31 -23.95 -48.04 4.60
C THR A 31 -24.86 -48.41 5.77
N ASN A 32 -24.45 -49.35 6.62
CA ASN A 32 -25.17 -49.79 7.81
C ASN A 32 -24.69 -49.09 9.09
N GLY A 33 -23.75 -48.13 8.98
CA GLY A 33 -23.18 -47.42 10.12
C GLY A 33 -22.07 -48.20 10.85
N LEU A 34 -21.58 -49.31 10.30
CA LEU A 34 -20.53 -50.11 10.92
C LEU A 34 -19.14 -49.54 10.59
N PRO A 35 -18.20 -49.52 11.56
CA PRO A 35 -16.85 -49.04 11.28
C PRO A 35 -16.10 -49.97 10.32
N ILE A 36 -15.61 -49.40 9.23
CA ILE A 36 -14.72 -50.03 8.24
C ILE A 36 -13.48 -49.14 8.04
N ASP A 37 -12.38 -49.71 7.56
CA ASP A 37 -11.20 -48.91 7.21
C ASP A 37 -11.55 -47.93 6.08
N ALA A 38 -11.23 -46.66 6.29
CA ALA A 38 -11.28 -45.64 5.27
C ALA A 38 -10.13 -45.83 4.30
N THR A 39 -10.31 -45.34 3.07
CA THR A 39 -9.27 -45.42 2.03
C THR A 39 -8.00 -44.65 2.40
N ASN A 40 -8.11 -43.62 3.26
CA ASN A 40 -6.97 -42.81 3.69
C ASN A 40 -6.35 -43.32 5.00
N THR A 41 -5.01 -43.36 5.01
CA THR A 41 -4.19 -43.62 6.20
C THR A 41 -3.98 -42.35 7.04
N ASN A 42 -3.61 -42.52 8.31
CA ASN A 42 -3.23 -41.42 9.20
C ASN A 42 -2.06 -40.61 8.62
N ALA A 43 -1.12 -41.28 7.94
CA ALA A 43 0.01 -40.62 7.29
C ALA A 43 -0.44 -39.74 6.12
N GLN A 44 -1.42 -40.18 5.33
CA GLN A 44 -1.98 -39.38 4.24
C GLN A 44 -2.77 -38.18 4.76
N VAL A 45 -3.59 -38.35 5.79
CA VAL A 45 -4.32 -37.23 6.42
C VAL A 45 -3.36 -36.25 7.07
N SER A 46 -2.39 -36.74 7.84
CA SER A 46 -1.35 -35.90 8.45
C SER A 46 -0.54 -35.17 7.39
N GLY A 47 -0.14 -35.86 6.32
CA GLY A 47 0.57 -35.25 5.19
C GLY A 47 -0.24 -34.19 4.48
N ALA A 48 -1.54 -34.41 4.28
CA ALA A 48 -2.44 -33.44 3.66
C ALA A 48 -2.64 -32.19 4.54
N VAL A 49 -2.82 -32.35 5.84
CA VAL A 49 -2.92 -31.23 6.80
C VAL A 49 -1.61 -30.45 6.84
N THR A 50 -0.47 -31.15 6.95
CA THR A 50 0.84 -30.52 6.90
C THR A 50 1.05 -29.79 5.57
N ALA A 51 0.69 -30.38 4.44
CA ALA A 51 0.79 -29.72 3.13
C ALA A 51 -0.13 -28.49 3.02
N SER A 52 -1.33 -28.55 3.59
CA SER A 52 -2.26 -27.41 3.62
C SER A 52 -1.76 -26.27 4.50
N HIS A 53 -1.01 -26.56 5.57
CA HIS A 53 -0.35 -25.53 6.39
C HIS A 53 1.04 -25.14 5.85
N ALA A 54 1.67 -26.00 5.04
CA ALA A 54 2.92 -25.74 4.33
C ALA A 54 2.72 -24.85 3.10
N LYS A 55 1.48 -24.65 2.64
CA LYS A 55 1.06 -23.44 1.92
C LYS A 55 1.16 -22.22 2.84
N GLN A 56 2.39 -22.03 3.34
CA GLN A 56 2.76 -21.14 4.41
C GLN A 56 2.45 -19.73 3.96
N HIS A 57 2.08 -18.90 4.93
CA HIS A 57 1.80 -17.46 4.83
C HIS A 57 2.94 -16.59 4.26
N ALA A 58 3.95 -17.19 3.63
CA ALA A 58 5.04 -16.53 2.95
C ALA A 58 4.52 -16.04 1.59
N LEU A 59 4.35 -14.71 1.46
CA LEU A 59 3.86 -14.05 0.25
C LEU A 59 4.75 -14.31 -0.99
N ASP A 60 5.96 -14.84 -0.77
CA ASP A 60 7.01 -15.15 -1.74
C ASP A 60 7.21 -16.66 -2.01
N SER A 61 6.36 -17.54 -1.47
CA SER A 61 6.46 -18.97 -1.74
C SER A 61 5.99 -19.29 -3.16
N ALA A 62 6.94 -19.64 -4.04
CA ALA A 62 6.67 -20.03 -5.43
C ALA A 62 5.80 -21.29 -5.57
N ALA A 63 5.55 -22.03 -4.48
CA ALA A 63 4.76 -23.26 -4.48
C ALA A 63 3.24 -23.03 -4.38
N ASP A 64 2.81 -21.91 -3.81
CA ASP A 64 1.40 -21.59 -3.55
C ASP A 64 0.98 -20.20 -4.07
N HIS A 65 1.93 -19.30 -4.31
CA HIS A 65 1.73 -18.04 -4.99
C HIS A 65 2.77 -17.89 -6.10
N THR A 66 2.33 -17.70 -7.35
CA THR A 66 3.25 -17.40 -8.47
C THR A 66 3.68 -15.92 -8.47
N SER A 67 3.65 -15.25 -7.32
CA SER A 67 3.95 -13.82 -7.26
C SER A 67 5.42 -13.58 -7.60
N THR A 68 5.67 -12.48 -8.29
CA THR A 68 7.02 -12.06 -8.72
C THR A 68 7.60 -10.99 -7.81
N VAL A 69 7.21 -10.98 -6.52
CA VAL A 69 7.59 -9.94 -5.57
C VAL A 69 9.11 -9.85 -5.44
N THR A 70 9.69 -8.76 -5.95
CA THR A 70 11.12 -8.50 -5.82
C THR A 70 11.43 -7.95 -4.43
N GLN A 71 12.52 -8.41 -3.83
CA GLN A 71 12.98 -7.87 -2.54
C GLN A 71 13.19 -6.35 -2.63
N ASN A 72 12.71 -5.61 -1.62
CA ASN A 72 12.75 -4.14 -1.52
C ASN A 72 11.85 -3.37 -2.50
N ASN A 73 10.91 -4.04 -3.15
CA ASN A 73 9.80 -3.38 -3.83
C ASN A 73 8.57 -3.30 -2.93
N LEU A 74 7.70 -2.33 -3.20
CA LEU A 74 6.39 -2.26 -2.57
C LEU A 74 5.49 -3.33 -3.19
N MET A 75 4.76 -4.05 -2.36
CA MET A 75 3.77 -5.03 -2.81
C MET A 75 2.44 -4.35 -3.12
N ASP A 76 1.79 -4.73 -4.21
CA ASP A 76 0.39 -4.47 -4.50
C ASP A 76 -0.38 -5.77 -4.70
N ALA A 77 -1.56 -5.70 -5.32
CA ALA A 77 -2.35 -6.87 -5.68
C ALA A 77 -2.66 -6.86 -7.18
N ASP A 78 -2.52 -8.02 -7.83
CA ASP A 78 -2.84 -8.20 -9.24
C ASP A 78 -4.36 -8.14 -9.49
N ALA A 79 -4.76 -8.30 -10.76
CA ALA A 79 -6.18 -8.31 -11.15
C ALA A 79 -7.01 -9.43 -10.49
N ASN A 80 -6.35 -10.47 -9.96
CA ASN A 80 -6.98 -11.59 -9.26
C ASN A 80 -6.91 -11.43 -7.72
N GLY A 81 -6.34 -10.34 -7.23
CA GLY A 81 -6.16 -10.07 -5.80
C GLY A 81 -5.00 -10.83 -5.16
N LEU A 82 -4.09 -11.39 -5.95
CA LEU A 82 -2.86 -12.02 -5.47
C LEU A 82 -1.79 -10.95 -5.22
N PRO A 83 -0.94 -11.09 -4.19
CA PRO A 83 0.20 -10.19 -4.02
C PRO A 83 1.04 -10.13 -5.28
N ASP A 84 1.41 -8.92 -5.72
CA ASP A 84 2.27 -8.69 -6.87
C ASP A 84 3.29 -7.58 -6.55
N ASP A 85 4.32 -7.47 -7.40
CA ASP A 85 5.28 -6.39 -7.36
C ASP A 85 4.69 -5.15 -8.03
N SER A 86 4.53 -4.06 -7.28
CA SER A 86 4.03 -2.80 -7.83
C SER A 86 4.97 -2.17 -8.88
N GLY A 87 6.19 -2.69 -9.03
CA GLY A 87 7.27 -2.09 -9.82
C GLY A 87 7.89 -0.86 -9.18
N LEU A 88 7.42 -0.45 -7.99
CA LEU A 88 7.95 0.67 -7.22
C LEU A 88 8.92 0.16 -6.16
N THR A 89 10.15 0.63 -6.24
CA THR A 89 11.19 0.36 -5.24
C THR A 89 11.08 1.31 -4.04
N VAL A 90 11.66 0.94 -2.90
CA VAL A 90 11.86 1.87 -1.76
C VAL A 90 12.61 3.15 -2.17
N ALA A 91 13.48 3.07 -3.19
CA ALA A 91 14.18 4.22 -3.73
C ALA A 91 13.23 5.19 -4.45
N ASN A 92 12.21 4.70 -5.16
CA ASN A 92 11.20 5.55 -5.79
C ASN A 92 10.40 6.32 -4.73
N THR A 93 10.01 5.66 -3.63
CA THR A 93 9.32 6.33 -2.51
C THR A 93 10.21 7.38 -1.86
N SER A 94 11.48 7.06 -1.62
CA SER A 94 12.45 7.98 -1.01
C SER A 94 12.70 9.21 -1.89
N ASP A 95 12.83 9.01 -3.20
CA ASP A 95 12.97 10.08 -4.19
C ASP A 95 11.71 10.96 -4.26
N ALA A 96 10.51 10.38 -4.25
CA ALA A 96 9.26 11.13 -4.21
C ALA A 96 9.13 12.00 -2.95
N ILE A 97 9.53 11.47 -1.78
CA ILE A 97 9.56 12.22 -0.51
C ILE A 97 10.55 13.38 -0.59
N ALA A 98 11.77 13.14 -1.09
CA ALA A 98 12.78 14.17 -1.26
C ALA A 98 12.31 15.29 -2.20
N LYS A 99 11.67 14.93 -3.31
CA LYS A 99 11.06 15.88 -4.24
C LYS A 99 9.91 16.66 -3.63
N LYS A 100 9.05 16.03 -2.81
CA LYS A 100 8.01 16.74 -2.06
C LYS A 100 8.58 17.77 -1.08
N HIS A 101 9.71 17.46 -0.44
CA HIS A 101 10.41 18.43 0.41
C HIS A 101 11.08 19.56 -0.39
N ALA A 102 11.50 19.30 -1.63
CA ALA A 102 11.93 20.34 -2.55
C ALA A 102 10.75 21.22 -3.03
N GLN A 103 9.55 20.66 -3.23
CA GLN A 103 8.36 21.39 -3.70
C GLN A 103 7.83 22.41 -2.67
N ASN A 104 8.09 22.24 -1.38
CA ASN A 104 7.82 23.30 -0.37
C ASN A 104 9.00 24.28 -0.20
N THR A 105 10.05 24.10 -1.01
CA THR A 105 11.07 25.13 -1.30
C THR A 105 10.74 25.79 -2.64
N ASP A 106 9.46 25.88 -3.00
CA ASP A 106 8.97 26.75 -4.07
C ASP A 106 9.16 28.22 -3.65
N THR A 107 10.42 28.65 -3.61
CA THR A 107 10.81 30.06 -3.73
C THR A 107 10.59 30.56 -5.17
N ALA A 108 10.08 29.71 -6.08
CA ALA A 108 9.66 30.12 -7.42
C ALA A 108 8.27 30.80 -7.46
N LEU A 109 7.60 30.95 -6.32
CA LEU A 109 6.61 32.03 -6.10
C LEU A 109 7.25 33.29 -5.47
N GLY A 110 8.58 33.33 -5.33
CA GLY A 110 9.32 34.32 -4.53
C GLY A 110 10.65 34.80 -5.11
N SER A 111 11.01 34.47 -6.35
CA SER A 111 12.31 34.88 -6.95
C SER A 111 12.20 35.41 -8.38
N GLY A 112 10.98 35.54 -8.91
CA GLY A 112 10.67 36.22 -10.18
C GLY A 112 9.46 37.16 -10.11
N CYS A 113 8.84 37.26 -8.93
CA CYS A 113 7.79 38.22 -8.58
C CYS A 113 8.37 39.47 -7.89
N GLU A 114 9.65 39.48 -7.56
CA GLU A 114 10.37 40.75 -7.41
C GLU A 114 10.52 41.31 -8.81
N ALA A 115 9.58 42.17 -9.19
CA ALA A 115 9.69 42.94 -10.41
C ALA A 115 11.06 43.63 -10.39
N ALA A 116 11.95 43.20 -11.29
CA ALA A 116 13.24 43.84 -11.56
C ALA A 116 13.12 45.31 -12.02
N ASP A 117 11.90 45.85 -12.03
CA ASP A 117 11.55 47.24 -12.33
C ASP A 117 11.81 48.18 -11.13
N HIS A 118 11.88 47.65 -9.90
CA HIS A 118 12.35 48.42 -8.76
C HIS A 118 13.88 48.32 -8.71
N GLY A 119 14.57 49.19 -9.45
CA GLY A 119 16.03 49.18 -9.57
C GLY A 119 16.78 49.01 -8.23
N THR A 120 18.03 48.53 -8.31
CA THR A 120 18.89 48.08 -7.20
C THR A 120 19.37 49.19 -6.23
N ALA A 121 18.51 50.15 -5.90
CA ALA A 121 18.87 51.27 -5.04
C ALA A 121 19.07 50.78 -3.60
N ALA A 122 20.29 50.94 -3.07
CA ALA A 122 20.63 50.57 -1.70
C ALA A 122 20.08 51.55 -0.63
N THR A 123 19.40 52.61 -1.06
CA THR A 123 18.84 53.67 -0.21
C THR A 123 17.51 54.13 -0.80
N ASP A 124 16.58 54.54 0.06
CA ASP A 124 15.32 55.19 -0.35
C ASP A 124 15.59 56.30 -1.37
N GLN A 125 14.96 56.21 -2.53
CA GLN A 125 15.02 57.27 -3.52
C GLN A 125 13.88 58.26 -3.26
N VAL A 126 14.24 59.46 -2.82
CA VAL A 126 13.31 60.58 -2.83
C VAL A 126 13.21 61.07 -4.26
N ILE A 127 12.00 61.26 -4.79
CA ILE A 127 11.76 61.97 -6.06
C ILE A 127 10.98 63.24 -5.80
N ASN A 128 11.34 64.33 -6.48
CA ASN A 128 10.53 65.54 -6.43
C ASN A 128 9.42 65.44 -7.47
N VAL A 129 8.15 65.46 -7.03
CA VAL A 129 6.98 65.42 -7.91
C VAL A 129 6.33 66.79 -7.95
N SER A 130 6.24 67.38 -9.15
CA SER A 130 5.62 68.68 -9.39
C SER A 130 4.46 68.56 -10.36
N TYR A 131 3.36 69.26 -10.11
CA TYR A 131 2.16 69.29 -10.95
C TYR A 131 1.92 70.69 -11.50
N GLY A 132 1.47 70.81 -12.76
CA GLY A 132 1.09 72.10 -13.31
C GLY A 132 0.53 72.03 -14.74
N THR A 133 -0.05 73.14 -15.19
CA THR A 133 -0.58 73.31 -16.55
C THR A 133 0.39 74.02 -17.50
N GLY A 134 1.45 74.62 -16.96
CA GLY A 134 2.45 75.40 -17.69
C GLY A 134 3.62 74.58 -18.25
N ASP A 135 4.73 75.26 -18.49
CA ASP A 135 5.99 74.62 -18.87
C ASP A 135 6.64 73.91 -17.67
N PRO A 136 7.39 72.82 -17.90
CA PRO A 136 8.07 72.12 -16.83
C PRO A 136 9.06 73.05 -16.10
N PRO A 137 9.18 72.94 -14.76
CA PRO A 137 10.19 73.67 -14.01
C PRO A 137 11.60 73.28 -14.46
N ALA A 138 12.57 74.17 -14.23
CA ALA A 138 13.97 73.88 -14.54
C ALA A 138 14.41 72.58 -13.85
N ALA A 139 15.11 71.72 -14.60
CA ALA A 139 15.54 70.42 -14.11
C ALA A 139 16.34 70.57 -12.81
N ASN A 140 16.02 69.71 -11.82
CA ASN A 140 16.76 69.66 -10.58
C ASN A 140 18.21 69.25 -10.86
N THR A 141 19.18 70.00 -10.33
CA THR A 141 20.62 69.76 -10.53
C THR A 141 21.22 68.86 -9.46
N THR A 142 20.44 68.41 -8.48
CA THR A 142 20.86 67.42 -7.48
C THR A 142 20.70 65.99 -8.02
N THR A 143 21.35 65.01 -7.39
CA THR A 143 21.37 63.59 -7.79
C THR A 143 19.98 62.91 -7.75
N ILE A 144 18.97 63.59 -7.20
CA ILE A 144 17.59 63.13 -7.10
C ILE A 144 16.84 63.47 -8.40
N GLY A 145 16.27 62.46 -9.05
CA GLY A 145 15.42 62.63 -10.23
C GLY A 145 14.18 63.49 -9.95
N SER A 146 13.67 64.16 -10.99
CA SER A 146 12.45 64.97 -10.92
C SER A 146 11.38 64.43 -11.88
N LEU A 147 10.14 64.33 -11.40
CA LEU A 147 8.97 64.00 -12.22
C LEU A 147 8.03 65.22 -12.29
N PHE A 148 7.79 65.72 -13.50
CA PHE A 148 6.79 66.76 -13.74
C PHE A 148 5.54 66.14 -14.39
N VAL A 149 4.41 66.22 -13.70
CA VAL A 149 3.12 65.77 -14.20
C VAL A 149 2.36 66.98 -14.73
N LYS A 150 2.41 67.16 -16.06
CA LYS A 150 1.61 68.18 -16.74
C LYS A 150 0.16 67.71 -16.87
N TYR A 151 -0.78 68.56 -16.52
CA TYR A 151 -2.19 68.32 -16.75
C TYR A 151 -2.84 69.50 -17.47
N THR A 152 -3.98 69.25 -18.09
CA THR A 152 -4.88 70.28 -18.59
C THR A 152 -6.08 70.29 -17.63
N ALA A 153 -6.45 71.47 -17.14
CA ALA A 153 -7.58 71.61 -16.22
C ALA A 153 -8.93 71.29 -16.91
#